data_AF-A0A2G9NBF2-F1
#
_entry.id   AF-A0A2G9NBF2-F1
#
_cell.length_a   1.000
_cell.length_b   1.000
_cell.length_c   1.000
_cell.angle_alpha   90.00
_cell.angle_beta   90.00
_cell.angle_gamma   90.00
#
_symmetry.space_group_name_H-M   'P 1'
#
loop_
_entity.id
_entity.type
_entity.pdbx_description
1 polymer ?
#
loop_
_entity_poly.entity_id
_entity_poly.type
_entity_poly.pdbx_seq_one_letter_code
_entity_poly.pdbx_strand_id
1 'polypeptide(L)'
;MVKRNKKLKKAIESYKEEIGKHFKKLEKDLDEGDETTARYHVKEIDKSLIAGMENKMKMLGELEEDIEIVNKYKKLLEEYKKKLGINE
;
A
#
# COMPACT_ATOMS: atom_id res chain seq x y z
N MET A 1 10.86 -25.42 2.48
CA MET A 1 10.82 -24.10 1.78
C MET A 1 9.47 -23.80 1.12
N VAL A 2 8.87 -24.71 0.34
CA VAL A 2 7.63 -24.48 -0.43
C VAL A 2 6.44 -23.96 0.40
N LYS A 3 6.21 -24.51 1.61
CA LYS A 3 5.14 -24.04 2.52
C LYS A 3 5.32 -22.58 2.97
N ARG A 4 6.57 -22.14 3.19
CA ARG A 4 6.90 -20.78 3.62
C ARG A 4 6.68 -19.78 2.49
N ASN A 5 7.11 -20.11 1.27
CA ASN A 5 6.90 -19.27 0.09
C ASN A 5 5.41 -19.13 -0.24
N LYS A 6 4.63 -20.20 -0.14
CA LYS A 6 3.17 -20.15 -0.32
C LYS A 6 2.49 -19.24 0.73
N LYS A 7 2.94 -19.26 1.97
CA LYS A 7 2.43 -18.38 3.04
C LYS A 7 2.79 -16.92 2.78
N LEU A 8 4.01 -16.64 2.33
CA LEU A 8 4.44 -15.29 1.97
C LEU A 8 3.67 -14.73 0.78
N LYS A 9 3.43 -15.55 -0.27
CA LYS A 9 2.61 -15.13 -1.43
C LYS A 9 1.20 -14.75 -1.02
N LYS A 10 0.53 -15.59 -0.22
CA LYS A 10 -0.79 -15.27 0.33
C LYS A 10 -0.80 -13.99 1.16
N ALA A 11 0.26 -13.77 1.96
CA ALA A 11 0.37 -12.54 2.74
C ALA A 11 0.50 -11.32 1.81
N ILE A 12 1.34 -11.39 0.77
CA ILE A 12 1.49 -10.32 -0.23
C ILE A 12 0.15 -10.02 -0.91
N GLU A 13 -0.59 -11.05 -1.34
CA GLU A 13 -1.94 -10.87 -1.91
C GLU A 13 -2.87 -10.15 -0.92
N SER A 14 -2.86 -10.56 0.35
CA SER A 14 -3.62 -9.88 1.40
C SER A 14 -3.22 -8.41 1.57
N TYR A 15 -1.93 -8.06 1.46
CA TYR A 15 -1.51 -6.65 1.46
C TYR A 15 -2.03 -5.90 0.24
N LYS A 16 -1.98 -6.49 -0.96
CA LYS A 16 -2.49 -5.87 -2.20
C LYS A 16 -3.99 -5.55 -2.06
N GLU A 17 -4.76 -6.48 -1.49
CA GLU A 17 -6.19 -6.27 -1.22
C GLU A 17 -6.45 -5.17 -0.19
N GLU A 18 -5.73 -5.18 0.94
CA GLU A 18 -5.88 -4.17 1.99
C GLU A 18 -5.49 -2.77 1.48
N ILE A 19 -4.37 -2.65 0.74
CA ILE A 19 -3.96 -1.41 0.09
C ILE A 19 -5.07 -0.88 -0.81
N GLY A 20 -5.67 -1.74 -1.63
CA GLY A 20 -6.79 -1.36 -2.50
C GLY A 20 -8.02 -0.86 -1.73
N LYS A 21 -8.35 -1.48 -0.59
CA LYS A 21 -9.44 -1.01 0.28
C LYS A 21 -9.14 0.36 0.89
N HIS A 22 -7.90 0.57 1.36
CA HIS A 22 -7.50 1.86 1.91
C HIS A 22 -7.50 2.97 0.87
N PHE A 23 -7.08 2.70 -0.37
CA PHE A 23 -7.21 3.68 -1.45
C PHE A 23 -8.66 4.03 -1.75
N LYS A 24 -9.58 3.05 -1.78
CA LYS A 24 -11.01 3.32 -1.96
C LYS A 24 -11.60 4.16 -0.84
N LYS A 25 -11.25 3.85 0.41
CA LYS A 25 -11.68 4.65 1.56
C LYS A 25 -11.11 6.05 1.51
N LEU A 26 -9.81 6.18 1.23
CA LEU A 26 -9.12 7.45 1.04
C LEU A 26 -9.82 8.33 -0.01
N GLU A 27 -10.18 7.76 -1.16
CA GLU A 27 -10.91 8.50 -2.20
C GLU A 27 -12.29 8.95 -1.71
N LYS A 28 -13.00 8.09 -0.97
CA LYS A 28 -14.30 8.42 -0.36
C LYS A 28 -14.17 9.53 0.69
N ASP A 29 -13.20 9.43 1.60
CA ASP A 29 -12.97 10.41 2.66
C ASP A 29 -12.56 11.77 2.06
N LEU A 30 -11.81 11.77 0.96
CA LEU A 30 -11.49 12.98 0.20
C LEU A 30 -12.72 13.63 -0.45
N ASP A 31 -13.62 12.82 -1.00
CA ASP A 31 -14.90 13.29 -1.57
C ASP A 31 -15.83 13.85 -0.48
N GLU A 32 -15.86 13.20 0.69
CA GLU A 32 -16.63 13.64 1.85
C GLU A 32 -16.00 14.81 2.62
N GLY A 33 -14.78 15.22 2.24
CA GLY A 33 -14.03 16.32 2.87
C GLY A 33 -13.42 15.97 4.23
N ASP A 34 -13.34 14.69 4.60
CA ASP A 34 -12.74 14.22 5.84
C ASP A 34 -11.22 14.05 5.68
N GLU A 35 -10.52 15.18 5.67
CA GLU A 35 -9.05 15.22 5.51
C GLU A 35 -8.31 14.47 6.63
N THR A 36 -8.91 14.36 7.82
CA THR A 36 -8.29 13.69 8.98
C THR A 36 -8.21 12.18 8.75
N THR A 37 -9.31 11.56 8.34
CA THR A 37 -9.38 10.13 8.03
C THR A 37 -8.62 9.82 6.75
N ALA A 38 -8.68 10.71 5.75
CA ALA A 38 -7.84 10.60 4.55
C ALA A 38 -6.33 10.58 4.89
N ARG A 39 -5.87 11.49 5.77
CA ARG A 39 -4.48 11.50 6.27
C ARG A 39 -4.11 10.22 7.03
N TYR A 40 -5.04 9.65 7.80
CA TYR A 40 -4.85 8.37 8.47
C TYR A 40 -4.60 7.25 7.46
N HIS A 41 -5.45 7.13 6.44
CA HIS A 41 -5.29 6.11 5.41
C HIS A 41 -4.01 6.26 4.60
N VAL A 42 -3.60 7.48 4.28
CA VAL A 42 -2.30 7.72 3.62
C VAL A 42 -1.15 7.17 4.47
N LYS A 43 -1.12 7.49 5.77
CA LYS A 43 -0.06 7.00 6.67
C LYS A 43 -0.08 5.48 6.82
N GLU A 44 -1.27 4.89 6.87
CA GLU A 44 -1.45 3.44 7.01
C GLU A 44 -0.98 2.70 5.75
N ILE A 45 -1.31 3.20 4.56
CA ILE A 45 -0.82 2.66 3.29
C ILE A 45 0.72 2.76 3.23
N ASP A 46 1.28 3.93 3.55
CA ASP A 46 2.71 4.20 3.48
C ASP A 46 3.54 3.29 4.40
N LYS A 47 3.26 3.36 5.71
CA LYS A 47 4.12 2.78 6.74
C LYS A 47 3.82 1.33 7.05
N SER A 48 2.55 0.92 7.00
CA SER A 48 2.15 -0.41 7.44
C SER A 48 1.99 -1.37 6.28
N LEU A 49 1.33 -0.92 5.20
CA LEU A 49 0.94 -1.82 4.13
C LEU A 49 2.03 -1.97 3.06
N ILE A 50 2.53 -0.87 2.49
CA ILE A 50 3.56 -0.93 1.45
C ILE A 50 4.87 -1.48 2.03
N ALA A 51 5.34 -0.95 3.17
CA ALA A 51 6.56 -1.44 3.81
C ALA A 51 6.45 -2.92 4.27
N GLY A 52 5.26 -3.33 4.75
CA GLY A 52 4.98 -4.72 5.12
C GLY A 52 5.03 -5.66 3.91
N MET A 53 4.48 -5.21 2.78
CA MET A 53 4.49 -5.93 1.52
C MET A 53 5.92 -6.05 0.95
N GLU A 54 6.68 -4.95 0.90
CA GLU A 54 8.08 -4.94 0.43
C GLU A 54 8.96 -5.91 1.22
N ASN A 55 8.85 -5.92 2.55
CA ASN A 55 9.61 -6.86 3.38
C ASN A 55 9.29 -8.32 3.06
N LYS A 56 8.03 -8.64 2.77
CA LYS A 56 7.61 -10.01 2.41
C LYS A 56 8.05 -10.39 1.01
N MET A 57 8.06 -9.45 0.06
CA MET A 57 8.60 -9.64 -1.28
C MET A 57 10.11 -9.91 -1.23
N LYS A 58 10.87 -9.13 -0.45
CA LYS A 58 12.30 -9.37 -0.21
C LYS A 58 12.59 -10.76 0.34
N MET A 59 11.74 -11.26 1.25
CA MET A 59 11.86 -12.63 1.79
C MET A 59 11.56 -13.73 0.75
N LEU A 60 10.84 -13.42 -0.32
CA LEU A 60 10.50 -14.36 -1.39
C LEU A 60 11.54 -14.41 -2.51
N GLY A 61 12.48 -13.46 -2.53
CA GLY A 61 13.30 -13.14 -3.68
C GLY A 61 12.53 -12.19 -4.58
N GLU A 62 12.98 -10.94 -4.67
CA GLU A 62 12.28 -9.87 -5.39
C GLU A 62 12.00 -10.28 -6.84
N LEU A 63 10.72 -10.25 -7.25
CA LEU A 63 10.30 -10.44 -8.63
C LEU A 63 10.06 -9.07 -9.26
N GLU A 64 10.42 -8.92 -10.52
CA GLU A 64 10.28 -7.66 -11.27
C GLU A 64 8.83 -7.12 -11.22
N GLU A 65 7.86 -8.00 -11.42
CA GLU A 65 6.41 -7.68 -11.34
C GLU A 65 5.98 -7.14 -9.96
N ASP A 66 6.57 -7.66 -8.87
CA ASP A 66 6.23 -7.24 -7.51
C ASP A 66 6.80 -5.84 -7.19
N ILE A 67 7.98 -5.51 -7.74
CA ILE A 67 8.58 -4.17 -7.65
C ILE A 67 7.74 -3.15 -8.41
N GLU A 68 7.26 -3.49 -9.61
CA GLU A 68 6.39 -2.62 -10.39
C GLU A 68 5.10 -2.27 -9.65
N ILE A 69 4.48 -3.25 -8.99
CA ILE A 69 3.26 -3.04 -8.20
C ILE A 69 3.52 -2.11 -7.01
N VAL A 70 4.62 -2.31 -6.28
CA VAL A 70 5.02 -1.42 -5.17
C VAL A 70 5.20 0.01 -5.68
N ASN A 71 5.92 0.21 -6.78
CA ASN A 71 6.16 1.53 -7.36
C ASN A 71 4.86 2.19 -7.80
N LYS A 72 3.92 1.44 -8.38
CA LYS A 72 2.60 1.94 -8.73
C LYS A 72 1.83 2.43 -7.50
N TYR A 73 1.83 1.68 -6.40
CA TYR A 73 1.17 2.11 -5.17
C TYR A 73 1.84 3.32 -4.53
N LYS A 74 3.18 3.39 -4.52
CA LYS A 74 3.92 4.56 -4.04
C LYS A 74 3.57 5.82 -4.84
N LYS A 75 3.53 5.70 -6.17
CA LYS A 75 3.16 6.81 -7.05
C LYS A 75 1.73 7.29 -6.81
N LEU A 76 0.76 6.37 -6.73
CA LEU A 76 -0.63 6.71 -6.40
C LEU A 76 -0.73 7.41 -5.05
N LEU A 77 -0.04 6.89 -4.04
CA LEU A 77 -0.02 7.48 -2.71
C LEU A 77 0.58 8.88 -2.70
N GLU A 78 1.63 9.13 -3.48
CA GLU A 78 2.22 10.45 -3.63
C GLU A 78 1.24 11.46 -4.24
N GLU A 79 0.43 11.05 -5.22
CA GLU A 79 -0.62 11.91 -5.77
C GLU A 79 -1.67 12.27 -4.71
N TYR A 80 -2.05 11.32 -3.86
CA TYR A 80 -2.97 11.59 -2.74
C TYR A 80 -2.33 12.46 -1.64
N LYS A 81 -1.05 12.25 -1.33
CA LYS A 81 -0.28 13.12 -0.42
C LYS A 81 -0.27 14.56 -0.92
N LYS A 82 -0.04 14.77 -2.22
CA LYS A 82 -0.10 16.09 -2.88
C LYS A 82 -1.49 16.72 -2.77
N LYS A 83 -2.56 15.96 -3.04
CA LYS A 83 -3.95 16.44 -2.88
C LYS A 83 -4.26 16.88 -1.44
N LEU A 84 -3.70 16.20 -0.44
CA LEU A 84 -3.88 16.51 0.99
C LEU A 84 -2.90 17.55 1.54
N GLY A 85 -2.02 18.11 0.70
CA GLY A 85 -0.97 19.04 1.11
C GLY A 85 0.06 18.44 2.07
N ILE A 86 0.21 17.11 2.09
CA ILE A 86 1.19 16.40 2.91
C ILE A 86 2.51 16.39 2.14
N ASN A 87 3.30 17.46 2.29
CA ASN A 87 4.71 17.44 1.92
C ASN A 87 5.50 16.95 3.14
N GLU A 88 6.07 15.74 3.05
CA GLU A 88 7.16 15.29 3.94
C GLU A 88 8.48 15.98 3.55
#